data_AF-A0A952A588-F1
#
_entry.id   AF-A0A952A588-F1
#
_cell.length_a   1.000
_cell.length_b   1.000
_cell.length_c   1.000
_cell.angle_alpha   90.00
_cell.angle_beta   90.00
_cell.angle_gamma   90.00
#
_symmetry.space_group_name_H-M   'P 1'
#
loop_
_entity.id
_entity.type
_entity.pdbx_description
1 polymer ?
#
loop_
_entity_poly.entity_id
_entity_poly.type
_entity_poly.pdbx_seq_one_letter_code
_entity_poly.pdbx_strand_id
1 'polypeptide(L)'
;MNRVLVTLPLAFVASAFFISASVTPARAADAACTAMPANIRSVAEKGDAEAAKKALKLVRTGELLCDAGNERAARKKFEGAYKTLGVAEEEYAQLAK
;
A
#
# COMPACT_ATOMS: atom_id res chain seq x y z
N MET A 1 60.88 -25.07 -27.44
CA MET A 1 59.77 -25.99 -27.04
C MET A 1 59.81 -26.10 -25.52
N ASN A 2 58.76 -25.98 -24.69
CA ASN A 2 57.34 -26.27 -24.86
C ASN A 2 56.46 -25.28 -24.08
N ARG A 3 55.29 -24.98 -24.67
CA ARG A 3 54.17 -24.23 -24.09
C ARG A 3 53.32 -25.19 -23.25
N VAL A 4 52.91 -24.80 -22.04
CA VAL A 4 51.69 -25.34 -21.42
C VAL A 4 50.93 -24.20 -20.73
N LEU A 5 49.88 -23.78 -21.40
CA LEU A 5 48.73 -22.99 -20.93
C LEU A 5 47.88 -23.84 -19.99
N VAL A 6 47.72 -23.48 -18.71
CA VAL A 6 46.51 -23.73 -17.88
C VAL A 6 46.63 -22.79 -16.66
N THR A 7 45.76 -21.82 -16.38
CA THR A 7 44.50 -22.07 -15.66
C THR A 7 43.68 -20.77 -15.50
N LEU A 8 42.43 -20.85 -15.98
CA LEU A 8 41.20 -20.28 -15.41
C LEU A 8 41.01 -18.74 -15.32
N PRO A 9 40.22 -18.15 -16.24
CA PRO A 9 39.51 -16.92 -15.90
C PRO A 9 38.37 -17.27 -14.93
N LEU A 10 38.30 -16.57 -13.80
CA LEU A 10 37.13 -16.56 -12.92
C LEU A 10 35.95 -15.97 -13.71
N ALA A 11 35.20 -16.83 -14.40
CA ALA A 11 33.92 -16.50 -14.98
C ALA A 11 32.92 -16.31 -13.83
N PHE A 12 32.67 -15.04 -13.50
CA PHE A 12 31.57 -14.65 -12.64
C PHE A 12 30.27 -14.97 -13.40
N VAL A 13 29.73 -16.18 -13.18
CA VAL A 13 28.42 -16.58 -13.67
C VAL A 13 27.39 -15.77 -12.88
N ALA A 14 27.05 -14.59 -13.40
CA ALA A 14 25.88 -13.86 -12.98
C ALA A 14 24.65 -14.66 -13.47
N SER A 15 24.22 -15.61 -12.65
CA SER A 15 22.88 -16.19 -12.74
C SER A 15 21.86 -15.10 -12.40
N ALA A 16 21.61 -14.21 -13.36
CA ALA A 16 20.43 -13.36 -13.35
C ALA A 16 19.24 -14.25 -13.70
N PHE A 17 18.75 -14.93 -12.67
CA PHE A 17 17.43 -15.53 -12.61
C PHE A 17 16.43 -14.38 -12.74
N PHE A 18 16.20 -13.93 -13.98
CA PHE A 18 15.09 -13.04 -14.31
C PHE A 18 13.82 -13.88 -14.17
N ILE A 19 13.38 -14.06 -12.93
CA ILE A 19 11.96 -14.22 -12.64
C ILE A 19 11.35 -12.91 -13.14
N SER A 20 10.85 -12.92 -14.36
CA SER A 20 9.76 -12.05 -14.77
C SER A 20 8.53 -12.47 -13.97
N ALA A 21 8.58 -12.24 -12.65
CA ALA A 21 7.43 -12.17 -11.80
C ALA A 21 6.67 -10.95 -12.30
N SER A 22 5.72 -11.20 -13.20
CA SER A 22 4.52 -10.40 -13.43
C SER A 22 4.71 -8.92 -13.12
N VAL A 23 5.15 -8.17 -14.13
CA VAL A 23 4.77 -6.76 -14.26
C VAL A 23 3.26 -6.74 -14.36
N THR A 24 2.60 -6.61 -13.22
CA THR A 24 1.26 -6.07 -13.09
C THR A 24 1.14 -5.66 -11.62
N PRO A 25 1.37 -4.39 -11.26
CA PRO A 25 0.50 -3.80 -10.26
C PRO A 25 -0.87 -3.67 -10.94
N ALA A 26 -1.54 -4.80 -11.15
CA ALA A 26 -2.96 -4.82 -11.36
C ALA A 26 -3.53 -4.33 -10.04
N ARG A 27 -3.87 -3.04 -10.02
CA ARG A 27 -4.81 -2.46 -9.06
C ARG A 27 -4.38 -2.66 -7.59
N ALA A 28 -3.44 -1.84 -7.13
CA ALA A 28 -3.44 -1.33 -5.75
C ALA A 28 -4.65 -0.38 -5.49
N ALA A 29 -5.75 -0.66 -6.17
CA ALA A 29 -7.04 0.01 -6.16
C ALA A 29 -7.96 -0.56 -5.11
N ASP A 30 -7.88 -1.88 -4.95
CA ASP A 30 -8.98 -2.61 -4.36
C ASP A 30 -8.82 -2.65 -2.84
N ALA A 31 -7.62 -2.95 -2.34
CA ALA A 31 -7.40 -3.11 -0.89
C ALA A 31 -7.67 -1.82 -0.09
N ALA A 32 -7.23 -0.66 -0.59
CA ALA A 32 -7.45 0.60 0.12
C ALA A 32 -8.94 1.01 0.14
N CYS A 33 -9.60 0.89 -1.01
CA CYS A 33 -11.01 1.27 -1.16
C CYS A 33 -11.99 0.28 -0.51
N THR A 34 -11.58 -0.98 -0.31
CA THR A 34 -12.42 -2.00 0.36
C THR A 34 -12.12 -2.14 1.85
N ALA A 35 -10.85 -2.15 2.26
CA ALA A 35 -10.46 -2.42 3.64
C ALA A 35 -10.39 -1.18 4.53
N MET A 36 -9.94 -0.02 4.02
CA MET A 36 -9.79 1.17 4.86
C MET A 36 -11.13 1.70 5.40
N PRO A 37 -12.21 1.81 4.62
CA PRO A 37 -13.49 2.30 5.13
C PRO A 37 -14.04 1.47 6.30
N ALA A 38 -13.98 0.15 6.19
CA ALA A 38 -14.47 -0.76 7.22
C ALA A 38 -13.67 -0.65 8.52
N ASN A 39 -12.34 -0.56 8.42
CA ASN A 39 -11.47 -0.35 9.56
C ASN A 39 -11.72 1.01 10.24
N ILE A 40 -11.83 2.10 9.46
CA ILE A 40 -12.11 3.44 10.02
C ILE A 40 -13.45 3.45 10.76
N ARG A 41 -14.49 2.80 10.22
CA ARG A 41 -15.79 2.69 10.90
C ARG A 41 -15.68 1.94 12.23
N SER A 42 -14.96 0.82 12.26
CA SER A 42 -14.71 0.03 13.47
C SER A 42 -13.95 0.83 14.55
N VAL A 43 -12.93 1.60 14.14
CA VAL A 43 -12.20 2.48 15.06
C VAL A 43 -13.09 3.64 15.54
N ALA A 44 -13.88 4.22 14.63
CA ALA A 44 -14.81 5.30 14.94
C ALA A 44 -15.90 4.89 15.94
N GLU A 45 -16.36 3.63 15.93
CA GLU A 45 -17.32 3.09 16.89
C GLU A 45 -16.76 3.00 18.32
N LYS A 46 -15.44 2.84 18.46
CA LYS A 46 -14.74 2.72 19.75
C LYS A 46 -14.16 4.05 20.25
N GLY A 47 -14.10 5.05 19.38
CA GLY A 47 -13.45 6.34 19.64
C GLY A 47 -14.42 7.44 20.08
N ASP A 48 -13.91 8.66 20.12
CA ASP A 48 -14.69 9.86 20.41
C ASP A 48 -15.77 10.12 19.34
N ALA A 49 -16.99 10.43 19.77
CA ALA A 49 -18.14 10.60 18.86
C ALA A 49 -18.02 11.81 17.92
N GLU A 50 -17.30 12.86 18.30
CA GLU A 50 -17.06 14.03 17.45
C GLU A 50 -15.98 13.74 16.40
N ALA A 51 -14.90 13.09 16.80
CA ALA A 51 -13.85 12.58 15.91
C ALA A 51 -14.42 11.56 14.91
N ALA A 52 -15.26 10.64 15.37
CA ALA A 52 -15.97 9.66 14.55
C ALA A 52 -16.80 10.33 13.45
N LYS A 53 -17.61 11.34 13.79
CA LYS A 53 -18.41 12.07 12.78
C LYS A 53 -17.54 12.74 11.72
N LYS A 54 -16.41 13.32 12.09
CA LYS A 54 -15.47 13.95 11.15
C LYS A 54 -14.78 12.90 10.27
N ALA A 55 -14.33 11.79 10.86
CA ALA A 55 -13.71 10.69 10.15
C ALA A 55 -14.68 10.02 9.15
N LEU A 56 -15.92 9.76 9.54
CA LEU A 56 -16.94 9.16 8.67
C LEU A 56 -17.29 10.04 7.45
N LYS A 57 -17.25 11.38 7.58
CA LYS A 57 -17.40 12.29 6.43
C LYS A 57 -16.25 12.13 5.43
N LEU A 58 -15.02 12.00 5.93
CA LEU A 58 -13.84 11.76 5.10
C LEU A 58 -13.91 10.39 4.41
N VAL A 59 -14.38 9.35 5.13
CA VAL A 59 -14.62 8.02 4.57
C VAL A 59 -15.61 8.09 3.40
N ARG A 60 -16.77 8.73 3.59
CA ARG A 60 -17.77 8.87 2.52
C ARG A 60 -17.22 9.61 1.30
N THR A 61 -16.39 10.61 1.51
CA THR A 61 -15.71 11.32 0.41
C THR A 61 -14.69 10.42 -0.29
N GLY A 62 -13.95 9.61 0.48
CA GLY A 62 -13.01 8.64 -0.05
C GLY A 62 -13.69 7.55 -0.89
N GLU A 63 -14.83 7.04 -0.43
CA GLU A 63 -15.64 6.06 -1.18
C GLU A 63 -16.10 6.61 -2.53
N LEU A 64 -16.60 7.84 -2.58
CA LEU A 64 -16.96 8.49 -3.85
C LEU A 64 -15.77 8.64 -4.80
N LEU A 65 -14.57 8.87 -4.25
CA LEU A 65 -13.34 8.93 -5.04
C LEU A 65 -12.91 7.55 -5.52
N CYS A 66 -13.14 6.50 -4.74
CA CYS A 66 -12.94 5.11 -5.17
C CYS A 66 -13.89 4.74 -6.30
N ASP A 67 -15.17 5.07 -6.18
CA ASP A 67 -16.19 4.84 -7.21
C ASP A 67 -15.85 5.57 -8.51
N ALA A 68 -15.23 6.75 -8.40
CA ALA A 68 -14.72 7.53 -9.53
C ALA A 68 -13.38 7.02 -10.11
N GLY A 69 -12.82 5.92 -9.59
CA GLY A 69 -11.52 5.38 -10.01
C GLY A 69 -10.31 6.21 -9.55
N ASN A 70 -10.50 7.13 -8.60
CA ASN A 70 -9.46 8.01 -8.06
C ASN A 70 -8.99 7.54 -6.68
N GLU A 71 -8.41 6.34 -6.64
CA GLU A 71 -7.96 5.66 -5.43
C GLU A 71 -6.88 6.44 -4.66
N ARG A 72 -6.01 7.17 -5.38
CA ARG A 72 -4.95 7.98 -4.74
C ARG A 72 -5.54 9.12 -3.93
N ALA A 73 -6.57 9.77 -4.45
CA ALA A 73 -7.26 10.83 -3.71
C ALA A 73 -8.10 10.22 -2.58
N ALA A 74 -8.73 9.07 -2.80
CA ALA A 74 -9.47 8.35 -1.78
C ALA A 74 -8.59 7.98 -0.57
N ARG A 75 -7.41 7.40 -0.83
CA ARG A 75 -6.43 7.04 0.21
C ARG A 75 -6.06 8.23 1.09
N LYS A 76 -5.80 9.40 0.50
CA LYS A 76 -5.52 10.63 1.27
C LYS A 76 -6.69 11.03 2.19
N LYS A 77 -7.93 10.79 1.76
CA LYS A 77 -9.11 11.05 2.61
C LYS A 77 -9.20 10.04 3.76
N PHE A 78 -8.92 8.77 3.50
CA PHE A 78 -8.88 7.73 4.53
C PHE A 78 -7.76 7.96 5.55
N GLU A 79 -6.55 8.32 5.11
CA GLU A 79 -5.45 8.72 5.99
C GLU A 79 -5.85 9.89 6.91
N GLY A 80 -6.51 10.92 6.36
CA GLY A 80 -7.03 12.03 7.15
C GLY A 80 -8.10 11.60 8.17
N ALA A 81 -8.89 10.58 7.84
CA ALA A 81 -9.88 10.01 8.75
C ALA A 81 -9.20 9.30 9.93
N TYR A 82 -8.17 8.49 9.67
CA TYR A 82 -7.37 7.85 10.71
C TYR A 82 -6.68 8.86 11.63
N LYS A 83 -6.10 9.92 11.05
CA LYS A 83 -5.51 11.04 11.82
C LYS A 83 -6.53 11.70 12.74
N THR A 84 -7.77 11.86 12.26
CA THR A 84 -8.86 12.44 13.05
C THR A 84 -9.26 11.54 14.22
N LEU A 85 -9.18 10.22 14.03
CA LEU A 85 -9.46 9.23 15.08
C LEU A 85 -8.29 9.03 16.05
N GLY A 86 -7.14 9.69 15.83
CA GLY A 86 -5.96 9.54 16.67
C GLY A 86 -5.21 8.22 16.48
N VAL A 87 -5.43 7.53 15.37
CA VAL A 87 -4.68 6.32 15.01
C VAL A 87 -3.26 6.72 14.61
N ALA A 88 -2.26 6.02 15.12
CA ALA A 88 -0.86 6.32 14.84
C ALA A 88 -0.54 6.12 13.35
N GLU A 89 0.34 6.97 12.80
CA GLU A 89 0.72 6.92 11.38
C GLU A 89 1.29 5.57 10.96
N GLU A 90 2.01 4.93 11.88
CA GLU A 90 2.57 3.60 11.72
C GLU A 90 1.51 2.51 11.59
N GLU A 91 0.35 2.67 12.25
CA GLU A 91 -0.73 1.69 12.30
C GLU A 91 -1.56 1.72 11.01
N TYR A 92 -1.91 2.90 10.50
CA TYR A 92 -2.65 2.99 9.23
C TYR A 92 -1.76 2.97 7.98
N ALA A 93 -0.46 3.27 8.08
CA ALA A 93 0.48 3.09 6.96
C ALA A 93 0.65 1.62 6.59
N GLN A 94 0.44 0.70 7.54
CA GLN A 94 0.40 -0.75 7.28
C GLN A 94 -0.87 -1.17 6.55
N LEU A 95 -1.98 -0.46 6.77
CA LEU A 95 -3.26 -0.68 6.08
C LEU A 95 -3.29 -0.05 4.66
N ALA A 96 -2.31 0.79 4.35
CA ALA A 96 -2.16 1.49 3.07
C ALA A 96 -1.10 0.85 2.14
N LYS A 97 -0.34 -0.15 2.62
CA LYS A 97 0.60 -0.97 1.86
C LYS A 97 -0.12 -2.11 1.16
#